data_AF-H6L2E6-F1
#
_entry.id   AF-H6L2E6-F1
#
_cell.length_a   1.000
_cell.length_b   1.000
_cell.length_c   1.000
_cell.angle_alpha   90.00
_cell.angle_beta   90.00
_cell.angle_gamma   90.00
#
_symmetry.space_group_name_H-M   'P 1'
#
loop_
_entity.id
_entity.type
_entity.pdbx_description
1 polymer ?
#
loop_
_entity_poly.entity_id
_entity_poly.type
_entity_poly.pdbx_seq_one_letter_code
_entity_poly.pdbx_strand_id
1 'polypeptide(L)'
;MQEVIFDFSLSLSALEEDKKLKLKELDLWGLKELAEGKIFIFFEPKRTYLILDEIGIIDYLIQFRSVISSIDSGIHETFSVSSDYYNGSLTYSLKAGGDFFIRDDWGVKIKTNYYAFKKAVKKFDKDSMQELLLIYPELAENKNFQELLAHQFS
;
A
#
# COMPACT_ATOMS: atom_id res chain seq x y z
N MET A 1 6.46 -8.75 20.68
CA MET A 1 5.30 -8.03 20.11
C MET A 1 5.20 -8.45 18.66
N GLN A 2 4.01 -8.69 18.10
CA GLN A 2 3.93 -9.06 16.68
C GLN A 2 4.47 -7.91 15.83
N GLU A 3 5.42 -8.20 14.96
CA GLU A 3 5.94 -7.25 13.98
C GLU A 3 5.19 -7.42 12.67
N VAL A 4 4.94 -6.32 11.98
CA VAL A 4 4.34 -6.31 10.66
C VAL A 4 5.40 -5.76 9.71
N ILE A 5 5.71 -6.51 8.65
CA ILE A 5 6.71 -6.12 7.67
C ILE A 5 6.03 -6.09 6.31
N PHE A 6 6.25 -5.02 5.57
CA PHE A 6 5.82 -4.87 4.19
C PHE A 6 7.04 -4.94 3.29
N ASP A 7 6.90 -5.64 2.18
CA ASP A 7 7.91 -5.74 1.13
C ASP A 7 7.24 -5.65 -0.24
N PHE A 8 7.97 -5.21 -1.26
CA PHE A 8 7.45 -5.06 -2.61
C PHE A 8 8.39 -5.65 -3.65
N SER A 9 7.81 -6.38 -4.60
CA SER A 9 8.51 -6.90 -5.76
C SER A 9 7.92 -6.30 -7.03
N LEU A 10 8.68 -5.43 -7.68
CA LEU A 10 8.33 -4.86 -8.99
C LEU A 10 8.30 -5.95 -10.07
N SER A 11 7.31 -5.88 -10.96
CA SER A 11 7.26 -6.73 -12.15
C SER A 11 8.23 -6.22 -13.21
N LEU A 12 9.11 -7.10 -13.70
CA LEU A 12 10.05 -6.75 -14.78
C LEU A 12 9.32 -6.39 -16.08
N SER A 13 8.16 -7.01 -16.37
CA SER A 13 7.38 -6.65 -17.55
C SER A 13 6.75 -5.27 -17.41
N ALA A 14 6.27 -4.93 -16.22
CA ALA A 14 5.73 -3.59 -15.95
C ALA A 14 6.82 -2.52 -16.11
N LEU A 15 8.03 -2.77 -15.60
CA LEU A 15 9.15 -1.85 -15.77
C LEU A 15 9.48 -1.55 -17.25
N GLU A 16 9.39 -2.54 -18.14
CA GLU A 16 9.63 -2.33 -19.58
C GLU A 16 8.50 -1.54 -20.26
N GLU A 17 7.26 -1.70 -19.80
CA GLU A 17 6.12 -0.90 -20.29
C GLU A 17 6.18 0.54 -19.76
N ASP A 18 6.47 0.72 -18.48
CA ASP A 18 6.56 2.03 -17.81
C ASP A 18 7.59 2.95 -18.46
N LYS A 19 8.70 2.40 -18.98
CA LYS A 19 9.74 3.16 -19.71
C LYS A 19 9.22 3.86 -20.97
N LYS A 20 8.09 3.45 -21.51
CA LYS A 20 7.46 4.06 -22.71
C LYS A 20 6.57 5.24 -22.34
N LEU A 21 6.26 5.41 -21.05
CA LEU A 21 5.37 6.45 -20.56
C LEU A 21 6.09 7.79 -20.44
N LYS A 22 5.33 8.87 -20.61
CA LYS A 22 5.78 10.22 -20.29
C LYS A 22 5.54 10.51 -18.80
N LEU A 23 6.45 10.03 -17.97
CA LEU A 23 6.32 10.04 -16.50
C LEU A 23 6.04 11.43 -15.91
N LYS A 24 6.60 12.50 -16.49
CA LYS A 24 6.37 13.89 -16.06
C LYS A 24 4.93 14.39 -16.24
N GLU A 25 4.22 13.81 -17.21
CA GLU A 25 2.89 14.23 -17.63
C GLU A 25 1.77 13.34 -17.06
N LEU A 26 2.12 12.25 -16.34
CA LEU A 26 1.13 11.33 -15.78
C LEU A 26 0.20 12.05 -14.79
N ASP A 27 -1.09 11.83 -14.97
CA ASP A 27 -2.11 12.19 -14.00
C ASP A 27 -2.14 11.17 -12.84
N LEU A 28 -3.01 11.41 -11.85
CA LEU A 28 -3.11 10.51 -10.69
C LEU A 28 -3.49 9.07 -11.09
N TRP A 29 -4.27 8.90 -12.15
CA TRP A 29 -4.70 7.58 -12.59
C TRP A 29 -3.53 6.82 -13.23
N GLY A 30 -2.78 7.47 -14.12
CA GLY A 30 -1.56 6.88 -14.68
C GLY A 30 -0.48 6.60 -13.63
N LEU A 31 -0.40 7.41 -12.56
CA LEU A 31 0.50 7.10 -11.43
C LEU A 31 0.06 5.85 -10.66
N LYS A 32 -1.23 5.59 -10.53
CA LYS A 32 -1.75 4.40 -9.83
C LYS A 32 -1.47 3.10 -10.57
N GLU A 33 -1.34 3.16 -11.89
CA GLU A 33 -0.99 2.01 -12.73
C GLU A 33 0.53 1.81 -12.87
N LEU A 34 1.34 2.78 -12.45
CA LEU A 34 2.80 2.69 -12.53
C LEU A 34 3.34 1.64 -11.55
N ALA A 35 4.42 0.97 -11.94
CA ALA A 35 5.20 0.11 -11.07
C ALA A 35 4.33 -1.02 -10.48
N GLU A 36 3.64 -1.76 -11.36
CA GLU A 36 2.90 -2.95 -10.99
C GLU A 36 3.82 -4.04 -10.43
N GLY A 37 3.33 -4.75 -9.42
CA GLY A 37 4.11 -5.80 -8.78
C GLY A 37 3.32 -6.54 -7.72
N LYS A 38 4.04 -7.05 -6.73
CA LYS A 38 3.47 -7.80 -5.61
C LYS A 38 3.88 -7.17 -4.29
N ILE A 39 2.92 -6.93 -3.40
CA ILE A 39 3.18 -6.52 -2.03
C ILE A 39 3.04 -7.73 -1.11
N PHE A 40 4.06 -7.98 -0.30
CA PHE A 40 4.06 -9.01 0.73
C PHE A 40 3.90 -8.37 2.10
N ILE A 41 3.00 -8.91 2.91
CA ILE A 41 2.78 -8.45 4.29
C ILE A 41 3.02 -9.61 5.24
N PHE A 42 4.12 -9.57 5.99
CA PHE A 42 4.52 -10.61 6.94
C PHE A 42 4.14 -10.25 8.38
N PHE A 43 3.75 -11.25 9.18
CA PHE A 43 3.29 -11.09 10.56
C PHE A 43 4.10 -11.91 11.56
N GLU A 44 5.27 -11.41 11.94
CA GLU A 44 6.19 -12.13 12.82
C GLU A 44 5.70 -12.23 14.28
N PRO A 45 6.09 -13.29 15.02
CA PRO A 45 6.94 -14.42 14.61
C PRO A 45 6.18 -15.52 13.86
N LYS A 46 4.89 -15.32 13.54
CA LYS A 46 4.11 -16.32 12.81
C LYS A 46 4.57 -16.32 11.35
N ARG A 47 4.72 -17.50 10.75
CA ARG A 47 4.98 -17.63 9.30
C ARG A 47 3.70 -17.43 8.49
N THR A 48 2.95 -16.37 8.81
CA THR A 48 1.73 -15.99 8.11
C THR A 48 2.03 -14.74 7.31
N TYR A 49 1.63 -14.74 6.05
CA TYR A 49 1.77 -13.58 5.17
C TYR A 49 0.52 -13.43 4.30
N LEU A 50 0.33 -12.21 3.82
CA LEU A 50 -0.64 -11.87 2.78
C LEU A 50 0.13 -11.41 1.54
N ILE A 51 -0.45 -11.65 0.37
CA ILE A 51 0.09 -11.17 -0.91
C ILE A 51 -1.00 -10.33 -1.59
N LEU A 52 -0.61 -9.16 -2.04
CA LEU A 52 -1.43 -8.29 -2.90
C LEU A 52 -0.75 -8.25 -4.27
N ASP A 53 -1.48 -8.68 -5.28
CA ASP A 53 -0.96 -8.92 -6.62
C ASP A 53 -1.52 -7.88 -7.61
N GLU A 54 -0.77 -7.64 -8.69
CA GLU A 54 -1.27 -7.13 -9.98
C GLU A 54 -1.88 -5.71 -9.96
N ILE A 55 -1.40 -4.80 -9.10
CA ILE A 55 -1.68 -3.35 -9.20
C ILE A 55 -0.41 -2.53 -8.91
N GLY A 56 -0.35 -1.32 -9.46
CA GLY A 56 0.70 -0.34 -9.20
C GLY A 56 0.83 0.02 -7.72
N ILE A 57 2.05 0.02 -7.22
CA ILE A 57 2.36 0.21 -5.80
C ILE A 57 1.77 1.51 -5.23
N ILE A 58 1.72 2.57 -6.04
CA ILE A 58 1.19 3.88 -5.62
C ILE A 58 -0.26 3.79 -5.17
N ASP A 59 -1.07 2.97 -5.85
CA ASP A 59 -2.47 2.81 -5.49
C ASP A 59 -2.62 2.19 -4.09
N TYR A 60 -1.89 1.11 -3.80
CA TYR A 60 -1.90 0.50 -2.47
C TYR A 60 -1.40 1.46 -1.38
N LEU A 61 -0.37 2.25 -1.65
CA LEU A 61 0.12 3.26 -0.71
C LEU A 61 -1.00 4.25 -0.35
N ILE A 62 -1.71 4.78 -1.35
CA ILE A 62 -2.87 5.66 -1.13
C ILE A 62 -3.95 4.96 -0.29
N GLN A 63 -4.25 3.72 -0.61
CA GLN A 63 -5.27 2.96 0.13
C GLN A 63 -4.85 2.70 1.59
N PHE A 64 -3.59 2.35 1.87
CA PHE A 64 -3.09 2.18 3.23
C PHE A 64 -3.11 3.49 4.04
N ARG A 65 -2.78 4.63 3.41
CA ARG A 65 -2.92 5.96 4.03
C ARG A 65 -4.37 6.23 4.42
N SER A 66 -5.31 5.92 3.53
CA SER A 66 -6.75 6.08 3.77
C SER A 66 -7.23 5.24 4.96
N VAL A 67 -6.81 3.98 5.07
CA VAL A 67 -7.10 3.10 6.22
C VAL A 67 -6.57 3.72 7.52
N ILE A 68 -5.32 4.20 7.52
CA ILE A 68 -4.72 4.81 8.72
C ILE A 68 -5.48 6.08 9.11
N SER A 69 -5.74 6.98 8.15
CA SER A 69 -6.43 8.25 8.37
C SER A 69 -7.84 8.04 8.93
N SER A 70 -8.57 7.05 8.40
CA SER A 70 -9.93 6.73 8.84
C SER A 70 -9.95 6.22 10.28
N ILE A 71 -9.04 5.29 10.61
CA ILE A 71 -8.92 4.76 11.98
C ILE A 71 -8.48 5.85 12.96
N ASP A 72 -7.50 6.68 12.58
CA ASP A 72 -7.04 7.82 13.40
C ASP A 72 -8.15 8.84 13.65
N SER A 73 -9.09 8.99 12.69
CA SER A 73 -10.26 9.87 12.80
C SER A 73 -11.41 9.27 13.61
N GLY A 74 -11.24 8.06 14.17
CA GLY A 74 -12.26 7.38 14.98
C GLY A 74 -13.30 6.60 14.16
N ILE A 75 -13.09 6.45 12.85
CA ILE A 75 -13.92 5.57 12.02
C ILE A 75 -13.42 4.14 12.22
N HIS A 76 -14.24 3.31 12.86
CA HIS A 76 -13.90 1.93 13.23
C HIS A 76 -14.67 0.89 12.41
N GLU A 77 -15.31 1.33 11.32
CA GLU A 77 -16.04 0.48 10.40
C GLU A 77 -15.09 -0.40 9.56
N THR A 78 -15.69 -1.29 8.77
CA THR A 78 -14.96 -2.21 7.90
C THR A 78 -14.47 -1.45 6.66
N PHE A 79 -13.15 -1.33 6.47
CA PHE A 79 -12.56 -0.72 5.28
C PHE A 79 -12.17 -1.81 4.31
N SER A 80 -12.60 -1.72 3.05
CA SER A 80 -12.08 -2.57 1.98
C SER A 80 -11.07 -1.76 1.16
N VAL A 81 -9.82 -2.20 1.18
CA VAL A 81 -8.77 -1.81 0.23
C VAL A 81 -8.98 -2.74 -0.97
N SER A 82 -9.62 -2.23 -2.01
CA SER A 82 -9.86 -2.96 -3.25
C SER A 82 -8.84 -2.49 -4.27
N SER A 83 -7.87 -3.34 -4.56
CA SER A 83 -7.27 -3.42 -5.89
C SER A 83 -8.25 -4.19 -6.77
N ASP A 84 -9.02 -3.48 -7.61
CA ASP A 84 -9.91 -4.00 -8.66
C ASP A 84 -10.56 -5.39 -8.44
N TYR A 85 -11.86 -5.40 -8.10
CA TYR A 85 -12.96 -6.37 -8.35
C TYR A 85 -12.73 -7.90 -8.53
N TYR A 86 -11.52 -8.44 -8.67
CA TYR A 86 -11.25 -9.79 -9.14
C TYR A 86 -10.31 -10.60 -8.23
N ASN A 87 -9.37 -10.00 -7.47
CA ASN A 87 -8.59 -10.69 -6.43
C ASN A 87 -7.76 -9.73 -5.55
N GLY A 88 -7.62 -10.03 -4.25
CA GLY A 88 -6.62 -9.40 -3.39
C GLY A 88 -7.12 -8.25 -2.52
N SER A 89 -8.43 -8.11 -2.33
CA SER A 89 -8.96 -7.06 -1.47
C SER A 89 -8.63 -7.36 0.00
N LEU A 90 -8.13 -6.34 0.70
CA LEU A 90 -7.90 -6.41 2.14
C LEU A 90 -8.96 -5.65 2.90
N THR A 91 -9.60 -6.35 3.81
CA THR A 91 -10.58 -5.81 4.71
C THR A 91 -9.94 -5.53 6.08
N TYR A 92 -10.06 -4.29 6.56
CA TYR A 92 -9.52 -3.84 7.85
C TYR A 92 -10.64 -3.56 8.83
N SER A 93 -10.46 -3.98 10.08
CA SER A 93 -11.40 -3.66 11.16
C SER A 93 -10.69 -3.46 12.49
N LEU A 94 -11.09 -2.41 13.22
CA LEU A 94 -10.67 -2.17 14.59
C LEU A 94 -11.86 -2.43 15.52
N LYS A 95 -11.80 -3.49 16.33
CA LYS A 95 -12.89 -3.84 17.25
C LYS A 95 -12.81 -3.06 18.55
N ALA A 96 -13.96 -2.93 19.21
CA ALA A 96 -14.05 -2.52 20.60
C ALA A 96 -13.13 -3.39 21.46
N GLY A 97 -12.22 -2.75 22.21
CA GLY A 97 -11.14 -3.42 22.95
C GLY A 97 -9.75 -3.28 22.31
N GLY A 98 -9.62 -2.61 21.15
CA GLY A 98 -8.33 -2.29 20.52
C GLY A 98 -7.75 -3.38 19.62
N ASP A 99 -8.55 -4.42 19.34
CA ASP A 99 -8.14 -5.53 18.48
C ASP A 99 -8.27 -5.13 17.00
N PHE A 100 -7.13 -5.09 16.31
CA PHE A 100 -7.07 -4.80 14.88
C PHE A 100 -6.93 -6.07 14.05
N PHE A 101 -7.74 -6.18 12.99
CA PHE A 101 -7.77 -7.32 12.11
C PHE A 101 -7.65 -6.92 10.64
N ILE A 102 -6.90 -7.73 9.91
CA ILE A 102 -6.76 -7.68 8.46
C ILE A 102 -7.34 -9.00 7.93
N ARG A 103 -8.17 -8.94 6.90
CA ARG A 103 -8.81 -10.09 6.29
C ARG A 103 -8.64 -10.03 4.76
N ASP A 104 -8.32 -11.14 4.13
CA ASP A 104 -8.37 -11.26 2.67
C ASP A 104 -9.72 -11.78 2.17
N ASP A 105 -9.92 -11.76 0.85
CA ASP A 105 -11.15 -12.26 0.21
C ASP A 105 -11.41 -13.75 0.46
N TRP A 106 -10.36 -14.53 0.74
CA TRP A 106 -10.46 -15.96 1.04
C TRP A 106 -10.83 -16.25 2.51
N GLY A 107 -11.04 -15.20 3.31
CA GLY A 107 -11.48 -15.31 4.70
C GLY A 107 -10.37 -15.56 5.70
N VAL A 108 -9.09 -15.57 5.28
CA VAL A 108 -7.95 -15.57 6.18
C VAL A 108 -7.99 -14.30 7.00
N LYS A 109 -7.97 -14.45 8.32
CA LYS A 109 -8.09 -13.33 9.26
C LYS A 109 -6.89 -13.28 10.18
N ILE A 110 -6.16 -12.18 10.12
CA ILE A 110 -4.96 -11.93 10.90
C ILE A 110 -5.27 -10.88 11.96
N LYS A 111 -5.04 -11.22 13.22
CA LYS A 111 -5.03 -10.26 14.34
C LYS A 111 -3.63 -9.68 14.47
N THR A 112 -3.51 -8.36 14.51
CA THR A 112 -2.25 -7.65 14.75
C THR A 112 -2.48 -6.38 15.57
N ASN A 113 -1.40 -5.69 15.95
CA ASN A 113 -1.47 -4.42 16.65
C ASN A 113 -1.56 -3.26 15.65
N TYR A 114 -2.56 -2.38 15.80
CA TYR A 114 -2.75 -1.24 14.90
C TYR A 114 -1.55 -0.29 14.85
N TYR A 115 -0.93 0.02 15.99
CA TYR A 115 0.24 0.91 16.01
C TYR A 115 1.46 0.28 15.34
N ALA A 116 1.64 -1.03 15.46
CA ALA A 116 2.68 -1.76 14.73
C ALA A 116 2.42 -1.72 13.22
N PHE A 117 1.18 -2.00 12.79
CA PHE A 117 0.76 -1.88 11.39
C PHE A 117 0.97 -0.46 10.85
N LYS A 118 0.50 0.57 11.56
CA LYS A 118 0.66 1.97 11.19
C LYS A 118 2.12 2.36 11.04
N LYS A 119 2.98 1.94 11.97
CA LYS A 119 4.43 2.20 11.90
C LYS A 119 5.06 1.51 10.68
N ALA A 120 4.68 0.26 10.41
CA ALA A 120 5.17 -0.51 9.28
C ALA A 120 4.76 0.12 7.94
N VAL A 121 3.49 0.49 7.79
CA VAL A 121 2.98 1.19 6.60
C VAL A 121 3.70 2.53 6.39
N LYS A 122 3.89 3.34 7.44
CA LYS A 122 4.62 4.62 7.32
C LYS A 122 6.06 4.42 6.82
N LYS A 123 6.73 3.37 7.29
CA LYS A 123 8.07 3.03 6.83
C LYS A 123 8.03 2.57 5.37
N PHE A 124 7.14 1.64 5.05
CA PHE A 124 6.97 1.09 3.71
C PHE A 124 6.64 2.18 2.67
N ASP A 125 5.74 3.09 3.00
CA ASP A 125 5.36 4.22 2.15
C ASP A 125 6.56 5.11 1.82
N LYS A 126 7.34 5.48 2.84
CA LYS A 126 8.54 6.29 2.66
C LYS A 126 9.56 5.57 1.79
N ASP A 127 9.86 4.32 2.10
CA ASP A 127 10.89 3.54 1.40
C ASP A 127 10.47 3.32 -0.07
N SER A 128 9.20 2.96 -0.31
CA SER A 128 8.63 2.76 -1.64
C SER A 128 8.68 4.02 -2.49
N MET A 129 8.30 5.17 -1.93
CA MET A 129 8.36 6.45 -2.64
C MET A 129 9.79 6.85 -3.00
N GLN A 130 10.77 6.54 -2.15
CA GLN A 130 12.19 6.76 -2.45
C GLN A 130 12.68 5.81 -3.55
N GLU A 131 12.30 4.54 -3.49
CA GLU A 131 12.65 3.55 -4.50
C GLU A 131 12.06 3.90 -5.88
N LEU A 132 10.79 4.33 -5.93
CA LEU A 132 10.18 4.82 -7.16
C LEU A 132 10.95 5.99 -7.78
N LEU A 133 11.47 6.93 -6.97
CA LEU A 133 12.31 8.01 -7.48
C LEU A 133 13.68 7.55 -7.99
N LEU A 134 14.21 6.43 -7.48
CA LEU A 134 15.45 5.83 -7.99
C LEU A 134 15.21 5.11 -9.32
N ILE A 135 14.10 4.38 -9.43
CA ILE A 135 13.73 3.61 -10.63
C ILE A 135 13.22 4.55 -11.74
N TYR A 136 12.44 5.57 -11.37
CA TYR A 136 11.77 6.51 -12.25
C TYR A 136 12.11 7.97 -11.88
N PRO A 137 13.34 8.46 -12.13
CA PRO A 137 13.77 9.79 -11.69
C PRO A 137 12.89 10.95 -12.18
N GLU A 138 12.25 10.79 -13.34
CA GLU A 138 11.36 11.79 -13.93
C GLU A 138 10.13 12.10 -13.07
N LEU A 139 9.73 11.21 -12.16
CA LEU A 139 8.66 11.45 -11.19
C LEU A 139 8.97 12.62 -10.25
N ALA A 140 10.24 12.98 -10.07
CA ALA A 140 10.63 14.17 -9.30
C ALA A 140 10.04 15.46 -9.88
N GLU A 141 9.76 15.50 -11.18
CA GLU A 141 9.17 16.64 -11.88
C GLU A 141 7.65 16.49 -12.08
N ASN A 142 7.06 15.33 -11.77
CA ASN A 142 5.62 15.11 -11.89
C ASN A 142 4.86 15.80 -10.75
N LYS A 143 3.99 16.76 -11.09
CA LYS A 143 3.21 17.53 -10.10
C LYS A 143 2.34 16.67 -9.19
N ASN A 144 1.62 15.69 -9.76
CA ASN A 144 0.71 14.83 -8.99
C ASN A 144 1.50 13.93 -8.03
N PHE A 145 2.68 13.46 -8.44
CA PHE A 145 3.58 12.71 -7.58
C PHE A 145 4.12 13.57 -6.42
N GLN A 146 4.50 14.82 -6.70
CA GLN A 146 4.91 15.75 -5.65
C GLN A 146 3.78 16.04 -4.63
N GLU A 147 2.53 16.16 -5.09
CA GLU A 147 1.37 16.28 -4.19
C GLU A 147 1.21 15.03 -3.30
N LEU A 148 1.40 13.83 -3.85
CA LEU A 148 1.39 12.58 -3.06
C LEU A 148 2.51 12.52 -2.01
N LEU A 149 3.69 13.07 -2.29
CA LEU A 149 4.79 13.16 -1.33
C LEU A 149 4.51 14.19 -0.22
N ALA A 150 3.80 15.27 -0.52
CA ALA A 150 3.45 16.28 0.48
C ALA A 150 2.41 15.77 1.49
N HIS A 151 1.53 14.87 1.06
CA HIS A 151 0.35 14.43 1.81
C HIS A 151 0.42 12.97 2.29
N GLN A 152 1.60 12.45 2.64
CA GLN A 152 1.75 11.04 3.01
C GLN A 152 0.91 10.64 4.25
N PHE A 153 0.89 11.46 5.30
CA PHE A 153 0.13 11.20 6.53
C PHE A 153 -0.28 12.51 7.24
N SER A 154 -0.44 13.59 6.46
CA SER A 154 -0.86 14.92 6.92
C SER A 154 -2.34 14.97 7.25
#